data_AF-A0A1W9H0E8-F1
#
_entry.id   AF-A0A1W9H0E8-F1
#
_cell.length_a   1.000
_cell.length_b   1.000
_cell.length_c   1.000
_cell.angle_alpha   90.00
_cell.angle_beta   90.00
_cell.angle_gamma   90.00
#
_symmetry.space_group_name_H-M   'P 1'
#
loop_
_entity.id
_entity.type
_entity.pdbx_description
1 polymer ?
#
loop_
_entity_poly.entity_id
_entity_poly.type
_entity_poly.pdbx_seq_one_letter_code
_entity_poly.pdbx_strand_id
1 'polypeptide(L)'
;MLPLWRDRIQVFLAPSRLDWVRLKRGFKPVQLDKATLFFEPDGNAPDWDAALRQLDQMLSGGSGTQIAIVLSNHFVRYAALPPQSEINTPEEVKSYAQFRMQEIYGERAESWVLSVSNWNPVDGAVCAAIPRDLLTRLEQLMVTHGCKLQHIEPYLASVYDHWCAHLQNEKVYLAVIETGRICIAISYNGKWQSIRNQRILHNAADDLLAALDQEVIWSGTKEALEFVYLFAPEYPGLTLPSQSGWQVVTLPQKNLPVPAYYPTATVHQSDQNQCPA
;
A
#
# COMPACT_ATOMS: atom_id res chain seq x y z
N MET A 1 -31.06 0.69 24.41
CA MET A 1 -29.89 -0.23 24.43
C MET A 1 -28.87 0.28 23.44
N LEU A 2 -27.77 0.87 23.93
CA LEU A 2 -26.69 1.39 23.07
C LEU A 2 -25.88 0.21 22.53
N PRO A 3 -25.54 0.14 21.23
CA PRO A 3 -24.77 -0.97 20.71
C PRO A 3 -23.34 -0.91 21.24
N LEU A 4 -23.05 -1.78 22.20
CA LEU A 4 -21.72 -2.08 22.72
C LEU A 4 -20.85 -2.60 21.56
N TRP A 5 -20.06 -1.68 21.00
CA TRP A 5 -18.75 -1.89 20.39
C TRP A 5 -18.63 -3.12 19.46
N ARG A 6 -18.91 -2.92 18.17
CA ARG A 6 -18.69 -3.93 17.12
C ARG A 6 -17.20 -4.22 16.95
N ASP A 7 -16.87 -5.50 16.76
CA ASP A 7 -15.53 -5.95 16.37
C ASP A 7 -15.08 -5.30 15.06
N ARG A 8 -13.77 -5.08 14.94
CA ARG A 8 -13.13 -4.58 13.72
C ARG A 8 -12.22 -5.65 13.16
N ILE A 9 -12.28 -5.85 11.86
CA ILE A 9 -11.38 -6.67 11.08
C ILE A 9 -10.52 -5.73 10.23
N GLN A 10 -9.23 -6.02 10.16
CA GLN A 10 -8.29 -5.36 9.26
C GLN A 10 -7.66 -6.43 8.37
N VAL A 11 -7.66 -6.16 7.07
CA VAL A 11 -7.19 -7.09 6.05
C VAL A 11 -6.12 -6.41 5.22
N PHE A 12 -5.00 -7.08 4.98
CA PHE A 12 -4.12 -6.77 3.86
C PHE A 12 -4.35 -7.80 2.75
N LEU A 13 -4.56 -7.32 1.53
CA LEU A 13 -4.92 -8.15 0.39
C LEU A 13 -3.91 -7.97 -0.74
N ALA A 14 -3.27 -9.06 -1.14
CA ALA A 14 -2.29 -9.16 -2.22
C ALA A 14 -2.59 -10.35 -3.14
N PRO A 15 -1.98 -10.43 -4.35
CA PRO A 15 -2.31 -11.47 -5.34
C PRO A 15 -2.19 -12.91 -4.84
N SER A 16 -1.25 -13.17 -3.93
CA SER A 16 -0.93 -14.50 -3.40
C SER A 16 -0.92 -14.56 -1.86
N ARG A 17 -1.42 -13.51 -1.20
CA ARG A 17 -1.33 -13.36 0.25
C ARG A 17 -2.52 -12.59 0.81
N LEU A 18 -3.05 -13.05 1.94
CA LEU A 18 -4.05 -12.36 2.74
C LEU A 18 -3.59 -12.37 4.21
N ASP A 19 -3.39 -11.19 4.79
CA ASP A 19 -3.21 -11.06 6.24
C ASP A 19 -4.49 -10.53 6.86
N TRP A 20 -4.88 -11.14 7.96
CA TRP A 20 -6.14 -10.90 8.63
C TRP A 20 -5.91 -10.67 10.11
N VAL A 21 -6.51 -9.62 10.66
CA VAL A 21 -6.49 -9.34 12.10
C VAL A 21 -7.88 -8.96 12.58
N ARG A 22 -8.37 -9.68 13.59
CA ARG A 22 -9.63 -9.35 14.28
C ARG A 22 -9.31 -8.67 15.61
N LEU A 23 -9.90 -7.49 15.82
CA LEU A 23 -9.75 -6.68 17.02
C LEU A 23 -11.10 -6.55 17.72
N LYS A 24 -11.11 -6.75 19.04
CA LYS A 24 -12.25 -6.36 19.88
C LYS A 24 -12.14 -4.88 20.20
N ARG A 25 -13.21 -4.12 19.95
CA ARG A 25 -13.21 -2.70 20.28
C ARG A 25 -13.37 -2.52 21.80
N GLY A 26 -12.52 -1.68 22.39
CA GLY A 26 -12.25 -1.55 23.82
C GLY A 26 -11.58 -0.20 24.14
N PHE A 27 -11.51 0.24 25.40
CA PHE A 27 -10.62 1.36 25.80
C PHE A 27 -9.15 1.09 25.44
N LYS A 28 -8.78 -0.20 25.35
CA LYS A 28 -7.59 -0.69 24.69
C LYS A 28 -8.04 -1.78 23.69
N PRO A 29 -7.86 -1.59 22.38
CA PRO A 29 -8.18 -2.64 21.42
C PRO A 29 -7.31 -3.87 21.68
N VAL A 30 -7.93 -5.04 21.73
CA VAL A 30 -7.24 -6.33 21.95
C VAL A 30 -7.33 -7.14 20.66
N GLN A 31 -6.19 -7.64 20.20
CA GLN A 31 -6.13 -8.59 19.10
C GLN A 31 -6.74 -9.91 19.56
N LEU A 32 -7.86 -10.29 18.95
CA LEU A 32 -8.55 -11.54 19.22
C LEU A 32 -8.00 -12.69 18.40
N ASP A 33 -7.67 -12.39 17.14
CA ASP A 33 -7.27 -13.39 16.17
C ASP A 33 -6.38 -12.77 15.09
N LYS A 34 -5.45 -13.56 14.57
CA LYS A 34 -4.58 -13.21 13.44
C LYS A 34 -4.32 -14.43 12.59
N ALA A 35 -4.50 -14.28 11.28
CA ALA A 35 -4.20 -15.31 10.30
C ALA A 35 -3.43 -14.69 9.13
N THR A 36 -2.52 -15.47 8.56
CA THR A 36 -1.87 -15.17 7.28
C THR A 36 -2.08 -16.37 6.38
N LEU A 37 -2.66 -16.14 5.20
CA LEU A 37 -2.94 -17.15 4.20
C LEU A 37 -2.09 -16.88 2.97
N PHE A 38 -1.48 -17.92 2.43
CA PHE A 38 -0.80 -17.92 1.14
C PHE A 38 -1.57 -18.79 0.17
N PHE A 39 -1.63 -18.36 -1.08
CA PHE A 39 -2.39 -19.04 -2.13
C PHE A 39 -1.82 -18.69 -3.50
N GLU A 40 -2.06 -19.55 -4.47
CA GLU A 40 -1.60 -19.32 -5.84
C GLU A 40 -2.64 -18.49 -6.61
N PRO A 41 -2.20 -17.42 -7.30
CA PRO A 41 -3.05 -16.70 -8.25
C PRO A 41 -3.47 -17.62 -9.39
N ASP A 42 -4.68 -17.43 -9.91
CA ASP A 42 -5.11 -18.07 -11.15
C ASP A 42 -4.61 -17.26 -12.34
N GLY A 43 -3.72 -17.83 -13.15
CA GLY A 43 -3.14 -17.16 -14.33
C GLY A 43 -4.15 -16.81 -15.42
N ASN A 44 -5.36 -17.37 -15.39
CA ASN A 44 -6.43 -17.08 -16.34
C ASN A 44 -7.47 -16.08 -15.82
N ALA A 45 -7.36 -15.68 -14.55
CA ALA A 45 -8.27 -14.73 -13.92
C ALA A 45 -7.56 -13.39 -13.63
N PRO A 46 -8.31 -12.33 -13.30
CA PRO A 46 -7.71 -11.13 -12.72
C PRO A 46 -6.88 -11.48 -11.48
N ASP A 47 -5.75 -10.79 -11.30
CA ASP A 47 -4.77 -11.03 -10.22
C ASP A 47 -5.34 -10.91 -8.80
N TRP A 48 -6.47 -10.24 -8.63
CA TRP A 48 -7.18 -10.10 -7.37
C TRP A 48 -8.21 -11.20 -7.08
N ASP A 49 -8.59 -12.03 -8.05
CA ASP A 49 -9.69 -13.00 -7.92
C ASP A 49 -9.43 -14.03 -6.82
N ALA A 50 -8.25 -14.65 -6.84
CA ALA A 50 -7.86 -15.65 -5.84
C ALA A 50 -7.89 -15.05 -4.42
N ALA A 51 -7.46 -13.80 -4.26
CA ALA A 51 -7.46 -13.10 -2.99
C ALA A 51 -8.88 -12.84 -2.48
N LEU A 52 -9.81 -12.46 -3.37
CA LEU A 52 -11.22 -12.29 -3.01
C LEU A 52 -11.90 -13.61 -2.62
N ARG A 53 -11.57 -14.72 -3.27
CA ARG A 53 -12.07 -16.05 -2.89
C ARG A 53 -11.62 -16.46 -1.48
N GLN A 54 -10.37 -16.15 -1.12
CA GLN A 54 -9.87 -16.42 0.23
C GLN A 54 -10.51 -15.50 1.27
N LEU A 55 -10.72 -14.22 0.92
CA LEU A 55 -11.44 -13.29 1.78
C LEU A 55 -12.89 -13.75 2.02
N ASP A 56 -13.59 -14.21 0.99
CA ASP A 56 -14.95 -14.75 1.09
C ASP A 56 -15.05 -15.90 2.11
N GLN A 57 -14.11 -16.85 2.05
CA GLN A 57 -14.04 -17.96 3.00
C GLN A 57 -13.83 -17.47 4.44
N MET A 58 -12.91 -16.52 4.63
CA MET A 58 -12.59 -15.93 5.95
C MET A 58 -13.74 -15.11 6.55
N LEU A 59 -14.65 -14.59 5.74
CA LEU A 59 -15.78 -13.78 6.21
C LEU A 59 -16.94 -14.60 6.78
N SER A 60 -16.92 -15.92 6.61
CA SER A 60 -17.95 -16.83 7.10
C SER A 60 -18.21 -16.63 8.61
N GLY A 61 -19.39 -16.12 8.96
CA GLY A 61 -19.77 -15.83 10.36
C GLY A 61 -19.39 -14.45 10.90
N GLY A 62 -18.94 -13.53 10.04
CA GLY A 62 -18.51 -12.16 10.37
C GLY A 62 -19.62 -11.10 10.41
N SER A 63 -20.90 -11.48 10.46
CA SER A 63 -22.02 -10.52 10.37
C SER A 63 -21.95 -9.43 11.45
N GLY A 64 -22.17 -8.18 11.04
CA GLY A 64 -22.15 -7.01 11.92
C GLY A 64 -20.76 -6.47 12.26
N THR A 65 -19.68 -7.04 11.72
CA THR A 65 -18.31 -6.54 11.92
C THR A 65 -17.95 -5.38 10.99
N GLN A 66 -17.03 -4.53 11.42
CA GLN A 66 -16.47 -3.45 10.60
C GLN A 66 -15.19 -3.94 9.91
N ILE A 67 -15.03 -3.69 8.62
CA ILE A 67 -13.87 -4.18 7.85
C ILE A 67 -13.11 -3.02 7.25
N ALA A 68 -11.79 -2.98 7.47
CA ALA A 68 -10.87 -2.09 6.79
C ALA A 68 -9.90 -2.92 5.95
N ILE A 69 -9.65 -2.50 4.71
CA ILE A 69 -8.85 -3.26 3.77
C ILE A 69 -7.70 -2.40 3.27
N VAL A 70 -6.49 -2.93 3.33
CA VAL A 70 -5.31 -2.38 2.66
C VAL A 70 -5.01 -3.20 1.43
N LEU A 71 -5.01 -2.55 0.27
CA LEU A 71 -4.69 -3.19 -0.99
C LEU A 71 -3.21 -3.09 -1.28
N SER A 72 -2.61 -4.23 -1.59
CA SER A 72 -1.28 -4.34 -2.17
C SER A 72 -1.10 -3.42 -3.38
N ASN A 73 0.11 -2.89 -3.57
CA ASN A 73 0.43 -2.02 -4.70
C ASN A 73 0.36 -2.76 -6.04
N HIS A 74 0.27 -4.10 -6.05
CA HIS A 74 -0.05 -4.88 -7.26
C HIS A 74 -1.37 -4.44 -7.91
N PHE A 75 -2.40 -4.20 -7.10
CA PHE A 75 -3.76 -3.87 -7.57
C PHE A 75 -3.96 -2.39 -7.88
N VAL A 76 -3.03 -1.53 -7.45
CA VAL A 76 -3.20 -0.09 -7.48
C VAL A 76 -2.37 0.54 -8.60
N ARG A 77 -2.93 1.55 -9.24
CA ARG A 77 -2.26 2.42 -10.20
C ARG A 77 -2.20 3.81 -9.62
N TYR A 78 -1.04 4.43 -9.67
CA TYR A 78 -0.80 5.73 -9.05
C TYR A 78 -0.48 6.78 -10.11
N ALA A 79 -0.83 8.02 -9.80
CA ALA A 79 -0.35 9.21 -10.49
C ALA A 79 -0.09 10.29 -9.44
N ALA A 80 1.08 10.91 -9.49
CA ALA A 80 1.27 12.20 -8.82
C ALA A 80 0.43 13.24 -9.57
N LEU A 81 -0.23 14.13 -8.83
CA LEU A 81 -0.96 15.27 -9.35
C LEU A 81 -0.17 16.52 -8.96
N PRO A 82 0.71 17.03 -9.84
CA PRO A 82 1.45 18.26 -9.58
C PRO A 82 0.52 19.42 -9.21
N PRO A 83 0.98 20.36 -8.36
CA PRO A 83 0.23 21.56 -8.00
C PRO A 83 -0.22 22.35 -9.23
N GLN A 84 -1.46 22.84 -9.21
CA GLN A 84 -2.04 23.71 -10.23
C GLN A 84 -2.89 24.76 -9.51
N SER A 85 -2.54 26.05 -9.65
CA SER A 85 -3.23 27.15 -8.96
C SER A 85 -4.67 27.35 -9.40
N GLU A 86 -5.01 26.89 -10.60
CA GLU A 86 -6.29 27.07 -11.24
C GLU A 86 -7.32 26.04 -10.77
N ILE A 87 -6.88 24.90 -10.24
CA ILE A 87 -7.73 23.80 -9.79
C ILE A 87 -8.13 24.02 -8.33
N ASN A 88 -9.38 24.44 -8.12
CA ASN A 88 -9.86 24.86 -6.79
C ASN A 88 -11.13 24.14 -6.33
N THR A 89 -11.80 23.40 -7.22
CA THR A 89 -13.02 22.66 -6.91
C THR A 89 -12.81 21.14 -6.93
N PRO A 90 -13.59 20.37 -6.14
CA PRO A 90 -13.52 18.90 -6.18
C PRO A 90 -13.76 18.30 -7.57
N GLU A 91 -14.64 18.91 -8.37
CA GLU A 91 -14.94 18.47 -9.74
C GLU A 91 -13.76 18.68 -10.69
N GLU A 92 -13.05 19.81 -10.57
CA GLU A 92 -11.82 20.08 -11.32
C GLU A 92 -10.71 19.11 -10.91
N VAL A 93 -10.53 18.86 -9.60
CA VAL A 93 -9.56 17.88 -9.09
C VAL A 93 -9.83 16.49 -9.67
N LYS A 94 -11.10 16.07 -9.69
CA LYS A 94 -11.50 14.79 -10.27
C LYS A 94 -11.20 14.73 -11.76
N SER A 95 -11.51 15.79 -12.51
CA SER A 95 -11.26 15.87 -13.95
C SER A 95 -9.76 15.83 -14.26
N TYR A 96 -8.94 16.53 -13.47
CA TYR A 96 -7.49 16.49 -13.55
C TYR A 96 -6.93 15.10 -13.26
N ALA A 97 -7.41 14.44 -12.20
CA ALA A 97 -7.02 13.08 -11.86
C ALA A 97 -7.36 12.08 -12.99
N GLN A 98 -8.55 12.19 -13.58
CA GLN A 98 -8.97 11.38 -14.73
C GLN A 98 -8.05 11.59 -15.94
N PHE A 99 -7.79 12.86 -16.29
CA PHE A 99 -6.89 13.21 -17.39
C PHE A 99 -5.48 12.64 -17.16
N ARG A 100 -4.89 12.82 -15.97
CA ARG A 100 -3.56 12.29 -15.65
C ARG A 100 -3.50 10.77 -15.67
N MET A 101 -4.55 10.09 -15.21
CA MET A 101 -4.63 8.63 -15.29
C MET A 101 -4.73 8.13 -16.74
N GLN A 102 -5.53 8.80 -17.58
CA GLN A 102 -5.64 8.48 -19.00
C GLN A 102 -4.33 8.76 -19.76
N GLU A 103 -3.62 9.84 -19.43
CA GLU A 103 -2.32 10.16 -20.02
C GLU A 103 -1.27 9.07 -19.73
N ILE A 104 -1.23 8.56 -18.50
CA ILE A 104 -0.23 7.56 -18.08
C ILE A 104 -0.61 6.14 -18.52
N TYR A 105 -1.89 5.78 -18.44
CA TYR A 105 -2.36 4.39 -18.58
C TYR A 105 -3.26 4.12 -19.80
N GLY A 106 -3.58 5.16 -20.58
CA GLY A 106 -4.46 5.09 -21.75
C GLY A 106 -5.91 4.72 -21.41
N GLU A 107 -6.61 4.15 -22.39
CA GLU A 107 -8.05 3.79 -22.32
C GLU A 107 -8.39 2.86 -21.15
N ARG A 108 -7.42 2.06 -20.67
CA ARG A 108 -7.63 1.15 -19.54
C ARG A 108 -8.10 1.89 -18.27
N ALA A 109 -7.69 3.15 -18.11
CA ALA A 109 -8.05 3.98 -16.96
C ALA A 109 -9.56 4.28 -16.85
N GLU A 110 -10.31 4.22 -17.96
CA GLU A 110 -11.76 4.49 -17.96
C GLU A 110 -12.56 3.45 -17.16
N SER A 111 -12.03 2.23 -17.09
CA SER A 111 -12.61 1.12 -16.32
C SER A 111 -12.28 1.17 -14.83
N TRP A 112 -11.55 2.20 -14.36
CA TRP A 112 -11.09 2.28 -12.98
C TRP A 112 -11.96 3.20 -12.13
N VAL A 113 -11.85 3.01 -10.81
CA VAL A 113 -12.35 3.93 -9.80
C VAL A 113 -11.15 4.64 -9.20
N LEU A 114 -11.23 5.97 -9.18
CA LEU A 114 -10.15 6.86 -8.74
C LEU A 114 -10.46 7.38 -7.34
N SER A 115 -9.42 7.53 -6.53
CA SER A 115 -9.42 8.27 -5.28
C SER A 115 -8.25 9.24 -5.29
N VAL A 116 -8.45 10.44 -4.77
CA VAL A 116 -7.42 11.48 -4.67
C VAL A 116 -7.18 11.77 -3.20
N SER A 117 -5.92 11.89 -2.81
CA SER A 117 -5.54 12.35 -1.46
C SER A 117 -6.03 13.79 -1.22
N ASN A 118 -5.78 14.33 -0.03
CA ASN A 118 -6.13 15.72 0.26
C ASN A 118 -5.46 16.67 -0.76
N TRP A 119 -6.24 17.29 -1.65
CA TRP A 119 -5.75 18.19 -2.69
C TRP A 119 -5.30 19.52 -2.09
N ASN A 120 -4.12 19.97 -2.50
CA ASN A 120 -3.64 21.32 -2.23
C ASN A 120 -3.13 21.96 -3.54
N PRO A 121 -3.64 23.12 -3.97
CA PRO A 121 -3.12 23.83 -5.15
C PRO A 121 -1.62 24.19 -5.09
N VAL A 122 -1.02 24.17 -3.90
CA VAL A 122 0.42 24.47 -3.66
C VAL A 122 1.28 23.20 -3.64
N ASP A 123 0.77 22.10 -3.06
CA ASP A 123 1.53 20.87 -2.83
C ASP A 123 1.16 19.73 -3.79
N GLY A 124 0.05 19.89 -4.51
CA GLY A 124 -0.53 18.86 -5.35
C GLY A 124 -1.25 17.78 -4.53
N ALA A 125 -1.35 16.58 -5.12
CA ALA A 125 -1.92 15.41 -4.48
C ALA A 125 -1.40 14.11 -5.11
N VAL A 126 -1.88 12.99 -4.59
CA VAL A 126 -1.72 11.66 -5.16
C VAL A 126 -3.08 11.14 -5.59
N CYS A 127 -3.15 10.63 -6.81
CA CYS A 127 -4.28 9.83 -7.26
C CYS A 127 -3.92 8.35 -7.22
N ALA A 128 -4.82 7.54 -6.66
CA ALA A 128 -4.78 6.09 -6.71
C ALA A 128 -6.02 5.58 -7.46
N ALA A 129 -5.84 4.54 -8.26
CA ALA A 129 -6.90 3.92 -9.04
C ALA A 129 -6.84 2.40 -8.94
N ILE A 130 -8.02 1.76 -8.91
CA ILE A 130 -8.19 0.31 -8.96
C ILE A 130 -9.24 -0.07 -10.01
N PRO A 131 -9.22 -1.30 -10.54
CA PRO A 131 -10.28 -1.80 -11.40
C PRO A 131 -11.65 -1.68 -10.73
N ARG A 132 -12.66 -1.16 -11.44
CA ARG A 132 -14.03 -1.03 -10.90
C ARG A 132 -14.59 -2.37 -10.46
N ASP A 133 -14.31 -3.42 -11.22
CA ASP A 133 -14.76 -4.77 -10.88
C ASP A 133 -14.24 -5.25 -9.52
N LEU A 134 -12.99 -4.94 -9.16
CA LEU A 134 -12.43 -5.27 -7.85
C LEU A 134 -13.22 -4.60 -6.73
N LEU A 135 -13.47 -3.29 -6.84
CA LEU A 135 -14.27 -2.56 -5.84
C LEU A 135 -15.68 -3.14 -5.72
N THR A 136 -16.35 -3.36 -6.85
CA THR A 136 -17.71 -3.90 -6.87
C THR A 136 -17.77 -5.28 -6.22
N ARG A 137 -16.79 -6.16 -6.44
CA ARG A 137 -16.78 -7.50 -5.83
C ARG A 137 -16.50 -7.44 -4.34
N LEU A 138 -15.60 -6.55 -3.90
CA LEU A 138 -15.40 -6.28 -2.48
C LEU A 138 -16.71 -5.82 -1.82
N GLU A 139 -17.41 -4.85 -2.39
CA GLU A 139 -18.70 -4.37 -1.86
C GLU A 139 -19.75 -5.48 -1.80
N GLN A 140 -19.85 -6.31 -2.84
CA GLN A 140 -20.75 -7.47 -2.87
C GLN A 140 -20.44 -8.47 -1.76
N LEU A 141 -19.17 -8.81 -1.53
CA LEU A 141 -18.76 -9.70 -0.42
C LEU A 141 -19.21 -9.14 0.93
N MET A 142 -19.05 -7.85 1.16
CA MET A 142 -19.45 -7.21 2.42
C MET A 142 -20.96 -7.31 2.64
N VAL A 143 -21.76 -7.10 1.57
CA VAL A 143 -23.21 -7.25 1.63
C VAL A 143 -23.61 -8.70 1.91
N THR A 144 -23.03 -9.66 1.19
CA THR A 144 -23.31 -11.11 1.34
C THR A 144 -23.07 -11.59 2.78
N HIS A 145 -21.99 -11.14 3.42
CA HIS A 145 -21.65 -11.53 4.79
C HIS A 145 -22.24 -10.62 5.88
N GLY A 146 -22.97 -9.56 5.51
CA GLY A 146 -23.52 -8.58 6.45
C GLY A 146 -22.46 -7.78 7.20
N CYS A 147 -21.28 -7.61 6.60
CA CYS A 147 -20.17 -6.80 7.12
C CYS A 147 -20.31 -5.34 6.68
N LYS A 148 -19.67 -4.41 7.42
CA LYS A 148 -19.62 -2.99 7.05
C LYS A 148 -18.21 -2.58 6.66
N LEU A 149 -17.97 -2.42 5.35
CA LEU A 149 -16.75 -1.82 4.83
C LEU A 149 -16.58 -0.39 5.39
N GLN A 150 -15.43 -0.11 6.01
CA GLN A 150 -15.09 1.20 6.56
C GLN A 150 -14.33 2.05 5.55
N HIS A 151 -13.24 1.48 5.01
CA HIS A 151 -12.42 2.07 3.98
C HIS A 151 -11.60 0.98 3.30
N ILE A 152 -11.18 1.32 2.08
CA ILE A 152 -10.15 0.63 1.33
C ILE A 152 -9.04 1.66 1.14
N GLU A 153 -7.81 1.31 1.51
CA GLU A 153 -6.65 2.19 1.34
C GLU A 153 -5.54 1.48 0.56
N PRO A 154 -4.85 2.18 -0.35
CA PRO A 154 -3.66 1.64 -0.99
C PRO A 154 -2.50 1.45 0.00
N TYR A 155 -1.68 0.43 -0.18
CA TYR A 155 -0.59 0.13 0.76
C TYR A 155 0.42 1.27 0.88
N LEU A 156 0.85 1.87 -0.25
CA LEU A 156 1.71 3.06 -0.22
C LEU A 156 1.12 4.20 0.62
N ALA A 157 -0.17 4.49 0.45
CA ALA A 157 -0.84 5.58 1.16
C ALA A 157 -0.96 5.27 2.65
N SER A 158 -1.33 4.04 3.01
CA SER A 158 -1.39 3.57 4.40
C SER A 158 -0.04 3.72 5.10
N VAL A 159 1.07 3.34 4.44
CA VAL A 159 2.43 3.48 4.96
C VAL A 159 2.81 4.96 5.09
N TYR A 160 2.56 5.77 4.06
CA TYR A 160 2.85 7.20 4.12
C TYR A 160 2.09 7.87 5.27
N ASP A 161 0.78 7.69 5.37
CA ASP A 161 -0.06 8.32 6.39
C ASP A 161 0.34 7.90 7.81
N HIS A 162 0.78 6.64 7.99
CA HIS A 162 1.21 6.13 9.29
C HIS A 162 2.55 6.74 9.75
N TRP A 163 3.49 7.00 8.84
CA TRP A 163 4.82 7.53 9.18
C TRP A 163 5.10 8.97 8.73
N CYS A 164 4.14 9.68 8.13
CA CYS A 164 4.36 11.01 7.54
C CYS A 164 5.02 12.02 8.50
N ALA A 165 4.67 11.98 9.79
CA ALA A 165 5.26 12.83 10.82
C ALA A 165 6.77 12.61 11.05
N HIS A 166 7.32 11.48 10.60
CA HIS A 166 8.74 11.11 10.69
C HIS A 166 9.49 11.35 9.38
N LEU A 167 8.79 11.69 8.29
CA LEU A 167 9.38 11.99 6.98
C LEU A 167 9.81 13.48 6.93
N GLN A 168 10.77 13.85 7.78
CA GLN A 168 11.18 15.24 8.00
C GLN A 168 12.42 15.58 7.18
N ASN A 169 12.27 15.72 5.85
CA ASN A 169 13.31 16.21 4.95
C ASN A 169 12.72 17.13 3.88
N GLU A 170 13.53 18.01 3.32
CA GLU A 170 13.15 18.80 2.14
C GLU A 170 12.88 17.88 0.95
N LYS A 171 13.66 16.81 0.78
CA LYS A 171 13.41 15.76 -0.19
C LYS A 171 13.08 14.45 0.52
N VAL A 172 11.91 13.90 0.21
CA VAL A 172 11.45 12.63 0.77
C VAL A 172 11.32 11.62 -0.37
N TYR A 173 12.14 10.58 -0.30
CA TYR A 173 11.97 9.35 -1.08
C TYR A 173 11.41 8.29 -0.13
N LEU A 174 10.15 7.90 -0.30
CA LEU A 174 9.53 6.80 0.45
C LEU A 174 9.42 5.58 -0.47
N ALA A 175 10.18 4.53 -0.17
CA ALA A 175 10.12 3.24 -0.84
C ALA A 175 9.35 2.22 0.01
N VAL A 176 8.26 1.69 -0.55
CA VAL A 176 7.47 0.59 0.00
C VAL A 176 7.70 -0.64 -0.86
N ILE A 177 8.29 -1.68 -0.28
CA ILE A 177 8.62 -2.93 -0.98
C ILE A 177 7.82 -4.07 -0.37
N GLU A 178 7.06 -4.74 -1.24
CA GLU A 178 6.31 -5.96 -0.95
C GLU A 178 6.76 -7.07 -1.91
N THR A 179 6.31 -8.29 -1.68
CA THR A 179 6.64 -9.43 -2.54
C THR A 179 6.34 -9.11 -4.02
N GLY A 180 7.39 -9.03 -4.86
CA GLY A 180 7.30 -8.76 -6.30
C GLY A 180 7.08 -7.30 -6.75
N ARG A 181 6.99 -6.32 -5.83
CA ARG A 181 6.74 -4.91 -6.19
C ARG A 181 7.57 -3.92 -5.39
N ILE A 182 8.01 -2.87 -6.08
CA ILE A 182 8.61 -1.66 -5.50
C ILE A 182 7.70 -0.49 -5.84
N CYS A 183 7.23 0.21 -4.81
CA CYS A 183 6.46 1.44 -4.94
C CYS A 183 7.23 2.60 -4.28
N ILE A 184 7.60 3.62 -5.05
CA ILE A 184 8.37 4.77 -4.58
C ILE A 184 7.53 6.02 -4.74
N ALA A 185 7.39 6.79 -3.68
CA ALA A 185 6.75 8.10 -3.71
C ALA A 185 7.79 9.18 -3.38
N ILE A 186 7.76 10.25 -4.17
CA ILE A 186 8.74 11.33 -4.08
C ILE A 186 8.02 12.65 -3.85
N SER A 187 8.47 13.38 -2.83
CA SER A 187 8.04 14.75 -2.59
C SER A 187 9.22 15.67 -2.28
N TYR A 188 9.12 16.91 -2.77
CA TYR A 188 10.09 17.98 -2.52
C TYR A 188 9.37 19.16 -1.88
N ASN A 189 9.82 19.59 -0.70
CA ASN A 189 9.22 20.65 0.10
C ASN A 189 7.71 20.44 0.29
N GLY A 190 7.30 19.19 0.57
CA GLY A 190 5.90 18.80 0.69
C GLY A 190 5.15 18.59 -0.64
N LYS A 191 5.72 19.00 -1.77
CA LYS A 191 5.08 18.90 -3.09
C LYS A 191 5.30 17.53 -3.72
N TRP A 192 4.22 16.85 -4.10
CA TRP A 192 4.30 15.57 -4.80
C TRP A 192 4.94 15.73 -6.18
N GLN A 193 5.99 14.94 -6.44
CA GLN A 193 6.74 14.98 -7.70
C GLN A 193 6.38 13.80 -8.59
N SER A 194 6.61 12.59 -8.08
CA SER A 194 6.39 11.35 -8.82
C SER A 194 5.98 10.23 -7.88
N ILE A 195 5.24 9.27 -8.45
CA ILE A 195 5.04 7.97 -7.83
C ILE A 195 5.34 6.92 -8.89
N ARG A 196 6.22 5.99 -8.53
CA ARG A 196 6.63 4.87 -9.37
C ARG A 196 6.17 3.59 -8.73
N ASN A 197 5.47 2.76 -9.49
CA ASN A 197 5.06 1.42 -9.07
C ASN A 197 5.52 0.39 -10.11
N GLN A 198 6.56 -0.37 -9.78
CA GLN A 198 7.20 -1.31 -10.71
C GLN A 198 7.33 -2.72 -10.14
N ARG A 199 7.43 -3.71 -11.02
CA ARG A 199 7.74 -5.09 -10.66
C ARG A 199 9.21 -5.22 -10.30
N ILE A 200 9.50 -6.11 -9.35
CA ILE A 200 10.86 -6.60 -9.11
C ILE A 200 11.14 -7.65 -10.20
N LEU A 201 12.21 -7.46 -10.96
CA LEU A 201 12.63 -8.34 -12.05
C LEU A 201 13.90 -9.10 -11.69
N HIS A 202 14.78 -8.50 -10.89
CA HIS A 202 16.04 -9.10 -10.47
C HIS A 202 16.08 -9.25 -8.95
N ASN A 203 16.85 -8.39 -8.29
CA ASN A 203 16.96 -8.29 -6.86
C ASN A 203 16.31 -6.98 -6.40
N ALA A 204 15.62 -7.01 -5.25
CA ALA A 204 14.92 -5.85 -4.72
C ALA A 204 15.85 -4.64 -4.45
N ALA A 205 17.09 -4.85 -4.02
CA ALA A 205 18.06 -3.79 -3.78
C ALA A 205 18.57 -3.17 -5.09
N ASP A 206 18.90 -3.99 -6.08
CA ASP A 206 19.37 -3.51 -7.39
C ASP A 206 18.27 -2.76 -8.15
N ASP A 207 17.05 -3.30 -8.18
CA ASP A 207 15.91 -2.68 -8.83
C ASP A 207 15.46 -1.40 -8.10
N LEU A 208 15.59 -1.35 -6.76
CA LEU A 208 15.38 -0.14 -5.97
C LEU A 208 16.42 0.92 -6.32
N LEU A 209 17.70 0.56 -6.34
CA LEU A 209 18.79 1.48 -6.68
C LEU A 209 18.60 2.05 -8.08
N ALA A 210 18.33 1.20 -9.06
CA ALA A 210 18.08 1.62 -10.43
C ALA A 210 16.88 2.58 -10.54
N ALA A 211 15.81 2.32 -9.78
CA ALA A 211 14.65 3.21 -9.74
C ALA A 211 14.98 4.57 -9.10
N LEU A 212 15.71 4.57 -7.99
CA LEU A 212 16.12 5.79 -7.30
C LEU A 212 17.07 6.65 -8.15
N ASP A 213 18.04 6.03 -8.82
CA ASP A 213 18.96 6.73 -9.72
C ASP A 213 18.24 7.36 -10.92
N GLN A 214 17.23 6.68 -11.49
CA GLN A 214 16.40 7.25 -12.56
C GLN A 214 15.66 8.51 -12.09
N GLU A 215 15.10 8.51 -10.88
CA GLU A 215 14.37 9.66 -10.35
C GLU A 215 15.30 10.85 -10.08
N VAL A 216 16.51 10.61 -9.61
CA VAL A 216 17.53 11.67 -9.44
C VAL A 216 17.98 12.26 -10.78
N ILE A 217 18.10 11.43 -11.82
CA ILE A 217 18.40 11.93 -13.17
C ILE A 217 17.26 12.85 -13.66
N TRP A 218 16.00 12.48 -13.42
CA TRP A 218 14.85 13.29 -13.81
C TRP A 218 14.69 14.58 -13.00
N SER A 219 15.06 14.58 -11.73
CA SER A 219 15.02 15.79 -10.89
C SER A 219 16.11 16.81 -11.27
N GLY A 220 17.15 16.37 -12.01
CA GLY A 220 18.28 17.21 -12.42
C GLY A 220 19.15 17.71 -11.26
N THR A 221 18.87 17.29 -10.03
CA THR A 221 19.51 17.78 -8.80
C THR A 221 19.97 16.60 -7.96
N LYS A 222 21.21 16.15 -8.19
CA LYS A 222 21.84 15.09 -7.40
C LYS A 222 22.65 15.69 -6.26
N GLU A 223 22.24 15.43 -5.02
CA GLU A 223 23.09 15.71 -3.86
C GLU A 223 24.20 14.65 -3.74
N ALA A 224 25.25 14.99 -2.99
CA ALA A 224 26.35 14.06 -2.73
C ALA A 224 25.89 12.84 -1.92
N LEU A 225 24.83 12.99 -1.12
CA LEU A 225 24.21 11.94 -0.33
C LEU A 225 22.70 12.19 -0.28
N GLU A 226 21.92 11.23 -0.76
CA GLU A 226 20.46 11.27 -0.73
C GLU A 226 19.92 10.22 0.25
N PHE A 227 18.76 10.47 0.87
CA PHE A 227 18.15 9.58 1.85
C PHE A 227 16.88 8.95 1.29
N VAL A 228 16.73 7.63 1.48
CA VAL A 228 15.50 6.90 1.17
C VAL A 228 14.92 6.28 2.43
N TYR A 229 13.68 6.65 2.75
CA TYR A 229 12.89 5.99 3.77
C TYR A 229 12.37 4.67 3.21
N LEU A 230 12.77 3.56 3.83
CA LEU A 230 12.47 2.22 3.32
C LEU A 230 11.53 1.47 4.27
N PHE A 231 10.37 1.08 3.76
CA PHE A 231 9.50 0.12 4.42
C PHE A 231 9.42 -1.17 3.60
N ALA A 232 10.13 -2.20 4.05
CA ALA A 232 10.23 -3.49 3.35
C ALA A 232 10.14 -4.66 4.34
N PRO A 233 8.98 -4.86 5.00
CA PRO A 233 8.85 -5.84 6.10
C PRO A 233 9.03 -7.30 5.65
N GLU A 234 8.91 -7.59 4.35
CA GLU A 234 9.15 -8.91 3.75
C GLU A 234 10.61 -9.11 3.30
N TYR A 235 11.44 -8.06 3.32
CA TYR A 235 12.85 -8.11 2.94
C TYR A 235 13.73 -7.61 4.11
N PRO A 236 13.81 -8.39 5.21
CA PRO A 236 14.59 -7.99 6.37
C PRO A 236 16.06 -7.85 5.99
N GLY A 237 16.66 -6.72 6.35
CA GLY A 237 18.07 -6.45 6.06
C GLY A 237 18.34 -5.98 4.63
N LEU A 238 17.33 -5.56 3.86
CA LEU A 238 17.56 -4.91 2.58
C LEU A 238 18.39 -3.64 2.79
N THR A 239 19.57 -3.60 2.15
CA THR A 239 20.50 -2.47 2.18
C THR A 239 20.93 -2.14 0.76
N LEU A 240 21.21 -0.87 0.51
CA LEU A 240 21.83 -0.42 -0.75
C LEU A 240 23.37 -0.48 -0.65
N PRO A 241 24.09 -0.62 -1.78
CA PRO A 241 25.56 -0.62 -1.79
C PRO A 241 26.14 0.66 -1.16
N SER A 242 27.21 0.54 -0.36
CA SER A 242 27.80 1.67 0.40
C SER A 242 28.32 2.82 -0.46
N GLN A 243 28.58 2.61 -1.74
CA GLN A 243 29.06 3.62 -2.70
C GLN A 243 27.97 4.11 -3.66
N SER A 244 26.70 3.80 -3.38
CA SER A 244 25.56 4.19 -4.23
C SER A 244 25.21 5.68 -4.17
N GLY A 245 25.68 6.40 -3.14
CA GLY A 245 25.23 7.77 -2.84
C GLY A 245 23.87 7.81 -2.14
N TRP A 246 23.30 6.65 -1.80
CA TRP A 246 22.03 6.53 -1.09
C TRP A 246 22.23 6.00 0.32
N GLN A 247 21.62 6.67 1.30
CA GLN A 247 21.50 6.19 2.66
C GLN A 247 20.08 5.71 2.93
N VAL A 248 19.97 4.44 3.36
CA VAL A 248 18.69 3.83 3.71
C VAL A 248 18.31 4.18 5.14
N VAL A 249 17.09 4.65 5.30
CA VAL A 249 16.44 4.93 6.58
C VAL A 249 15.26 3.97 6.76
N THR A 250 15.50 2.84 7.44
CA THR A 250 14.48 1.79 7.58
C THR A 250 13.33 2.21 8.51
N LEU A 251 12.10 1.99 8.06
CA LEU A 251 10.87 2.10 8.84
C LEU A 251 10.48 0.73 9.43
N PRO A 252 9.93 0.66 10.65
CA PRO A 252 9.61 1.79 11.54
C PRO A 252 10.85 2.38 12.23
N GLN A 253 10.87 3.69 12.36
CA GLN A 253 11.73 4.37 13.33
C GLN A 253 11.08 4.27 14.72
N LYS A 254 11.89 4.19 15.78
CA LYS A 254 11.44 3.97 17.17
C LYS A 254 10.20 4.81 17.52
N ASN A 255 9.26 4.22 18.28
CA ASN A 255 8.03 4.81 18.85
C ASN A 255 6.69 4.61 18.12
N LEU A 256 6.66 4.04 16.91
CA LEU A 256 5.39 3.67 16.27
C LEU A 256 5.44 2.23 15.71
N PRO A 257 4.68 1.28 16.27
CA PRO A 257 4.71 -0.11 15.83
C PRO A 257 4.13 -0.26 14.41
N VAL A 258 4.61 -1.28 13.71
CA VAL A 258 4.02 -1.71 12.43
C VAL A 258 2.59 -2.22 12.69
N PRO A 259 1.58 -1.77 11.93
CA PRO A 259 0.23 -2.31 12.04
C PRO A 259 0.21 -3.83 11.88
N ALA A 260 -0.51 -4.53 12.76
CA ALA A 260 -0.46 -6.00 12.84
C ALA A 260 -0.95 -6.74 11.59
N TYR A 261 -1.76 -6.06 10.76
CA TYR A 261 -2.32 -6.55 9.52
C TYR A 261 -1.44 -6.28 8.30
N TYR A 262 -0.33 -5.54 8.43
CA TYR A 262 0.64 -5.41 7.34
C TYR A 262 1.37 -6.73 7.08
N PRO A 263 1.84 -6.95 5.84
CA PRO A 263 2.64 -8.10 5.53
C PRO A 263 3.93 -8.07 6.35
N THR A 264 4.38 -9.25 6.76
CA THR A 264 5.61 -9.48 7.52
C THR A 264 6.39 -10.62 6.87
N ALA A 265 7.70 -10.63 7.02
CA ALA A 265 8.54 -11.72 6.57
C ALA A 265 8.01 -13.07 7.07
N THR A 266 7.91 -14.04 6.16
CA THR A 266 7.64 -15.42 6.52
C THR A 266 8.83 -15.94 7.32
N VAL A 267 8.62 -16.23 8.60
CA VAL A 267 9.48 -17.20 9.28
C VAL A 267 9.17 -18.54 8.61
N HIS A 268 10.03 -18.99 7.70
CA HIS A 268 10.03 -20.41 7.36
C HIS A 268 10.16 -21.18 8.69
N GLN A 269 9.12 -21.89 9.11
CA GLN A 269 9.26 -22.94 10.13
C GLN A 269 10.03 -24.11 9.51
N SER A 270 11.30 -23.88 9.16
CA SER A 270 12.29 -24.93 9.03
C SER A 270 12.95 -25.08 10.40
N ASP A 271 12.36 -25.93 11.25
CA ASP A 271 13.00 -26.70 12.33
C ASP A 271 11.99 -27.07 13.44
N GLN A 272 11.05 -27.96 13.12
CA GLN A 272 10.45 -28.86 14.11
C GLN A 272 10.26 -30.25 13.48
N ASN A 273 11.38 -30.95 13.27
CA ASN A 273 11.44 -32.41 13.28
C ASN A 273 12.88 -32.86 13.53
N GLN A 274 13.37 -32.60 14.74
CA GLN A 274 14.38 -33.47 15.35
C GLN A 274 13.64 -34.44 16.26
N CYS A 275 13.46 -35.67 15.77
CA CYS A 275 13.07 -36.81 16.59
C CYS A 275 14.13 -37.03 17.68
N PRO A 276 13.74 -37.37 18.92
CA PRO A 276 14.69 -37.79 19.93
C PRO A 276 15.19 -39.20 19.61
N ALA A 277 16.50 -39.41 19.75
CA ALA A 277 17.10 -40.73 19.91
C ALA A 277 16.99 -41.18 21.38
#